data_AF-A0A4R0WIA0-F1
#
_entry.id   AF-A0A4R0WIA0-F1
#
_cell.length_a   1.000
_cell.length_b   1.000
_cell.length_c   1.000
_cell.angle_alpha   90.00
_cell.angle_beta   90.00
_cell.angle_gamma   90.00
#
_symmetry.space_group_name_H-M   'P 1'
#
loop_
_entity.id
_entity.type
_entity.pdbx_description
1 polymer ?
#
loop_
_entity_poly.entity_id
_entity_poly.type
_entity_poly.pdbx_seq_one_letter_code
_entity_poly.pdbx_strand_id
1 'polypeptide(L)'
;MGRAFEVGDVADDVPAYQDFMKQIVDQGIYIQWYDSATYPGGGVGYQDMFNGSNSPYVQDTDKGKISDSIFLNYWFSGNMLKDSAAHAESFGIDPKYAVFAGIESGQKKFDSIGSNAGYMNVNLDDTGKPYVSLAALGTDFVSRELGDDKKVYPKYQNQVFDRERRLWTGSSTGEKGTTDIADNYIDDGTSNDGWKGFASQIAECSVVGGSMFSTSFNTGHGLEWRDGGERTSDQQWGNINLQDILPTWQWWIDADSDPLQADFDYGKDYEAVPRFKYTKVGGYEGGDSLVLSGKLSNDNTIRLYKTDLDVAAGSKIDLTYNKLNSDDSKLQLGLILAGDPETVVPVDVTDGSAGNGWKTASVDLSQYAGKKIATLKLYAVGADGSRSLATEAPLNEAAAVSDVKVEPGKDGNVKVSWTNPQVSGEKTVTVKSDTGSWRYAAKPYSQTVRVAADKSKVTIADAPVDSSRYVVNVDNAGGTTATATGAFADAAIEPYPACSVIWNGDNVTLARPETQDWRYLYMTEKWIGENGKQQQENQLGASYTYSQNTPPITGIIRGRTTPASYTRSIPRQS
;
A
#
# COMPACT_ATOMS: atom_id res chain seq x y z
N MET A 1 -47.90 -22.98 -19.80
CA MET A 1 -46.78 -23.67 -20.48
C MET A 1 -45.55 -22.82 -20.29
N GLY A 2 -44.73 -23.13 -19.29
CA GLY A 2 -43.43 -22.49 -19.15
C GLY A 2 -42.53 -22.98 -20.28
N ARG A 3 -41.95 -22.06 -21.06
CA ARG A 3 -40.81 -22.41 -21.90
C ARG A 3 -39.69 -22.79 -20.94
N ALA A 4 -39.32 -24.06 -20.94
CA ALA A 4 -37.99 -24.43 -20.50
C ALA A 4 -37.01 -23.59 -21.32
N PHE A 5 -36.02 -22.99 -20.66
CA PHE A 5 -34.81 -22.61 -21.38
C PHE A 5 -34.25 -23.92 -21.93
N GLU A 6 -34.44 -24.17 -23.22
CA GLU A 6 -33.67 -25.19 -23.93
C GLU A 6 -32.21 -24.74 -23.80
N VAL A 7 -31.46 -25.42 -22.94
CA VAL A 7 -30.00 -25.31 -22.94
C VAL A 7 -29.61 -25.85 -24.31
N GLY A 8 -29.08 -24.99 -25.18
CA GLY A 8 -28.52 -25.40 -26.47
C GLY A 8 -27.40 -26.43 -26.26
N ASP A 9 -26.89 -27.01 -27.34
CA ASP A 9 -25.69 -27.82 -27.24
C ASP A 9 -24.56 -26.92 -26.72
N VAL A 10 -23.85 -27.36 -25.67
CA VAL A 10 -22.79 -26.55 -25.02
C VAL A 10 -21.67 -26.22 -26.02
N ALA A 11 -21.51 -27.04 -27.06
CA ALA A 11 -20.61 -26.78 -28.17
C ALA A 11 -20.97 -25.51 -28.97
N ASP A 12 -22.26 -25.21 -29.13
CA ASP A 12 -22.74 -24.05 -29.90
C ASP A 12 -22.43 -22.72 -29.19
N ASP A 13 -22.26 -22.74 -27.87
CA ASP A 13 -21.94 -21.55 -27.06
C ASP A 13 -20.45 -21.18 -27.09
N VAL A 14 -19.57 -22.12 -27.46
CA VAL A 14 -18.11 -21.93 -27.42
C VAL A 14 -17.65 -20.72 -28.26
N PRO A 15 -18.08 -20.55 -29.53
CA PRO A 15 -17.68 -19.40 -30.32
C PRO A 15 -18.11 -18.07 -29.70
N ALA A 16 -19.35 -18.00 -29.17
CA ALA A 16 -19.88 -16.80 -28.54
C ALA A 16 -19.14 -16.47 -27.23
N TYR A 17 -18.77 -17.49 -26.46
CA TYR A 17 -17.98 -17.31 -25.25
C TYR A 17 -16.55 -16.81 -25.54
N GLN A 18 -15.89 -17.34 -26.59
CA GLN A 18 -14.61 -16.80 -27.06
C GLN A 18 -14.75 -15.34 -27.49
N ASP A 19 -15.80 -14.97 -28.23
CA ASP A 19 -16.01 -13.59 -28.69
C ASP A 19 -16.25 -12.63 -27.52
N PHE A 20 -16.99 -13.08 -26.50
CA PHE A 20 -17.22 -12.32 -25.27
C PHE A 20 -15.92 -12.06 -24.49
N MET A 21 -15.11 -13.10 -24.25
CA MET A 21 -13.82 -12.94 -23.57
C MET A 21 -12.87 -12.05 -24.37
N LYS A 22 -12.79 -12.26 -25.68
CA LYS A 22 -12.00 -11.44 -26.58
C LYS A 22 -12.42 -9.96 -26.52
N GLN A 23 -13.72 -9.67 -26.52
CA GLN A 23 -14.20 -8.30 -26.40
C GLN A 23 -13.70 -7.63 -25.11
N ILE A 24 -13.69 -8.35 -23.99
CA ILE A 24 -13.20 -7.84 -22.69
C ILE A 24 -11.68 -7.61 -22.74
N VAL A 25 -10.91 -8.57 -23.27
CA VAL A 25 -9.45 -8.43 -23.42
C VAL A 25 -9.09 -7.27 -24.35
N ASP A 26 -9.83 -7.09 -25.44
CA ASP A 26 -9.63 -5.98 -26.39
C ASP A 26 -9.95 -4.61 -25.75
N GLN A 27 -10.70 -4.56 -24.63
CA GLN A 27 -10.87 -3.36 -23.79
C GLN A 27 -9.73 -3.16 -22.77
N GLY A 28 -8.76 -4.05 -22.72
CA GLY A 28 -7.61 -3.98 -21.80
C GLY A 28 -7.87 -4.55 -20.40
N ILE A 29 -8.94 -5.33 -20.22
CA ILE A 29 -9.22 -6.02 -18.96
C ILE A 29 -8.58 -7.40 -18.99
N TYR A 30 -7.77 -7.70 -17.98
CA TYR A 30 -7.10 -9.00 -17.83
C TYR A 30 -8.11 -10.11 -17.51
N ILE A 31 -8.08 -11.19 -18.29
CA ILE A 31 -8.85 -12.43 -18.02
C ILE A 31 -7.89 -13.59 -17.75
N GLN A 32 -8.04 -14.21 -16.59
CA GLN A 32 -7.53 -15.56 -16.32
C GLN A 32 -8.68 -16.56 -16.47
N TRP A 33 -8.56 -17.46 -17.43
CA TRP A 33 -9.55 -18.52 -17.68
C TRP A 33 -9.22 -19.76 -16.85
N TYR A 34 -10.21 -20.43 -16.28
CA TYR A 34 -9.97 -21.64 -15.47
C TYR A 34 -10.08 -22.88 -16.35
N ASP A 35 -9.07 -23.75 -16.31
CA ASP A 35 -9.07 -25.06 -16.98
C ASP A 35 -10.31 -25.85 -16.58
N SER A 36 -11.32 -25.86 -17.45
CA SER A 36 -12.64 -26.41 -17.14
C SER A 36 -13.33 -26.95 -18.38
N ALA A 37 -13.82 -26.08 -19.27
CA ALA A 37 -14.48 -26.49 -20.50
C ALA A 37 -13.47 -26.94 -21.57
N THR A 38 -13.80 -27.98 -22.32
CA THR A 38 -12.96 -28.48 -23.42
C THR A 38 -13.43 -27.95 -24.77
N TYR A 39 -12.49 -27.55 -25.62
CA TYR A 39 -12.74 -27.13 -26.99
C TYR A 39 -12.78 -28.34 -27.94
N PRO A 40 -13.67 -28.36 -28.96
CA PRO A 40 -14.73 -27.38 -29.25
C PRO A 40 -16.05 -27.68 -28.53
N GLY A 41 -16.13 -28.74 -27.74
CA GLY A 41 -17.40 -29.27 -27.22
C GLY A 41 -18.03 -28.50 -26.07
N GLY A 42 -17.29 -27.60 -25.41
CA GLY A 42 -17.74 -26.77 -24.29
C GLY A 42 -18.03 -27.53 -22.98
N GLY A 43 -18.07 -28.86 -23.01
CA GLY A 43 -18.28 -29.69 -21.83
C GLY A 43 -17.12 -29.62 -20.83
N VAL A 44 -17.45 -29.72 -19.54
CA VAL A 44 -16.45 -29.71 -18.45
C VAL A 44 -15.58 -30.96 -18.52
N GLY A 45 -14.27 -30.76 -18.68
CA GLY A 45 -13.23 -31.76 -18.66
C GLY A 45 -11.89 -31.12 -18.32
N TYR A 46 -11.53 -31.13 -17.04
CA TYR A 46 -10.25 -30.64 -16.54
C TYR A 46 -9.09 -31.38 -17.23
N GLN A 47 -8.13 -30.62 -17.78
CA GLN A 47 -6.98 -31.19 -18.48
C GLN A 47 -5.74 -31.26 -17.59
N ASP A 48 -5.72 -30.46 -16.52
CA ASP A 48 -4.62 -30.34 -15.56
C ASP A 48 -3.31 -29.86 -16.25
N MET A 49 -3.42 -29.38 -17.49
CA MET A 49 -2.32 -28.94 -18.35
C MET A 49 -2.83 -28.01 -19.44
N PHE A 50 -1.94 -27.19 -20.00
CA PHE A 50 -2.26 -26.35 -21.16
C PHE A 50 -2.03 -27.14 -22.45
N ASN A 51 -3.09 -27.41 -23.21
CA ASN A 51 -3.03 -28.25 -24.41
C ASN A 51 -4.09 -27.87 -25.46
N GLY A 52 -4.21 -28.65 -26.54
CA GLY A 52 -5.19 -28.40 -27.61
C GLY A 52 -6.66 -28.38 -27.17
N SER A 53 -7.00 -29.03 -26.05
CA SER A 53 -8.37 -29.09 -25.53
C SER A 53 -8.78 -27.82 -24.78
N ASN A 54 -7.86 -26.95 -24.37
CA ASN A 54 -8.20 -25.71 -23.65
C ASN A 54 -7.50 -24.46 -24.18
N SER A 55 -6.41 -24.60 -24.93
CA SER A 55 -5.67 -23.47 -25.51
C SER A 55 -6.50 -22.53 -26.39
N PRO A 56 -7.55 -22.96 -27.13
CA PRO A 56 -8.40 -22.02 -27.85
C PRO A 56 -9.16 -21.03 -26.96
N TYR A 57 -9.27 -21.25 -25.64
CA TYR A 57 -9.82 -20.27 -24.69
C TYR A 57 -8.79 -19.21 -24.25
N VAL A 58 -7.52 -19.39 -24.59
CA VAL A 58 -6.42 -18.44 -24.34
C VAL A 58 -5.92 -17.83 -25.64
N GLN A 59 -5.53 -18.69 -26.58
CA GLN A 59 -4.98 -18.35 -27.89
C GLN A 59 -5.63 -19.24 -28.95
N ASP A 60 -6.57 -18.67 -29.68
CA ASP A 60 -7.23 -19.31 -30.82
C ASP A 60 -6.42 -19.04 -32.11
N THR A 61 -6.41 -20.00 -33.03
CA THR A 61 -5.63 -19.88 -34.27
C THR A 61 -6.22 -18.87 -35.26
N ASP A 62 -7.54 -18.68 -35.24
CA ASP A 62 -8.25 -17.82 -36.18
C ASP A 62 -8.55 -16.45 -35.56
N LYS A 63 -8.95 -16.44 -34.28
CA LYS A 63 -9.36 -15.22 -33.56
C LYS A 63 -8.22 -14.54 -32.81
N GLY A 64 -7.08 -15.20 -32.66
CA GLY A 64 -5.94 -14.70 -31.90
C GLY A 64 -6.16 -14.83 -30.39
N LYS A 65 -5.68 -13.84 -29.63
CA LYS A 65 -5.80 -13.84 -28.16
C LYS A 65 -7.27 -13.74 -27.72
N ILE A 66 -7.68 -14.68 -26.87
CA ILE A 66 -9.03 -14.80 -26.29
C ILE A 66 -9.03 -14.44 -24.80
N SER A 67 -8.04 -14.90 -24.05
CA SER A 67 -7.81 -14.52 -22.64
C SER A 67 -6.31 -14.28 -22.39
N ASP A 68 -5.94 -13.73 -21.24
CA ASP A 68 -4.54 -13.41 -20.92
C ASP A 68 -3.78 -14.61 -20.37
N SER A 69 -4.45 -15.48 -19.62
CA SER A 69 -3.82 -16.64 -19.00
C SER A 69 -4.81 -17.75 -18.68
N ILE A 70 -4.28 -18.92 -18.34
CA ILE A 70 -5.04 -20.05 -17.81
C ILE A 70 -4.61 -20.37 -16.37
N PHE A 71 -5.59 -20.57 -15.49
CA PHE A 71 -5.45 -21.26 -14.21
C PHE A 71 -5.65 -22.75 -14.49
N LEU A 72 -4.58 -23.54 -14.44
CA LEU A 72 -4.65 -24.99 -14.58
C LEU A 72 -5.29 -25.62 -13.35
N ASN A 73 -6.17 -26.57 -13.58
CA ASN A 73 -6.69 -27.41 -12.52
C ASN A 73 -5.54 -28.24 -11.89
N TYR A 74 -5.83 -28.86 -10.74
CA TYR A 74 -4.84 -29.60 -9.94
C TYR A 74 -4.42 -30.93 -10.60
N TRP A 75 -3.81 -31.87 -9.86
CA TRP A 75 -3.45 -33.22 -10.36
C TRP A 75 -2.47 -33.28 -11.55
N PHE A 76 -1.78 -32.18 -11.83
CA PHE A 76 -0.70 -32.15 -12.81
C PHE A 76 0.55 -32.92 -12.37
N SER A 77 1.37 -33.28 -13.36
CA SER A 77 2.74 -33.78 -13.17
C SER A 77 3.77 -32.81 -13.77
N GLY A 78 5.04 -32.96 -13.42
CA GLY A 78 6.09 -32.12 -14.00
C GLY A 78 6.20 -32.23 -15.52
N ASN A 79 5.96 -33.42 -16.09
CA ASN A 79 5.90 -33.59 -17.55
C ASN A 79 4.72 -32.81 -18.15
N MET A 80 3.56 -32.80 -17.50
CA MET A 80 2.40 -32.04 -17.97
C MET A 80 2.67 -30.53 -17.94
N LEU A 81 3.36 -30.01 -16.92
CA LEU A 81 3.74 -28.60 -16.84
C LEU A 81 4.83 -28.22 -17.85
N LYS A 82 5.79 -29.11 -18.08
CA LYS A 82 6.79 -28.96 -19.15
C LYS A 82 6.14 -28.93 -20.53
N ASP A 83 5.19 -29.84 -20.79
CA ASP A 83 4.44 -29.88 -22.04
C ASP A 83 3.53 -28.65 -22.19
N SER A 84 2.95 -28.17 -21.08
CA SER A 84 2.18 -26.92 -21.05
C SER A 84 3.05 -25.72 -21.45
N ALA A 85 4.28 -25.66 -20.93
CA ALA A 85 5.22 -24.60 -21.27
C ALA A 85 5.60 -24.64 -22.76
N ALA A 86 5.95 -25.81 -23.27
CA ALA A 86 6.25 -26.01 -24.69
C ALA A 86 5.05 -25.68 -25.60
N HIS A 87 3.83 -25.98 -25.16
CA HIS A 87 2.60 -25.63 -25.88
C HIS A 87 2.39 -24.12 -25.96
N ALA A 88 2.59 -23.39 -24.87
CA ALA A 88 2.54 -21.92 -24.88
C ALA A 88 3.64 -21.30 -25.77
N GLU A 89 4.86 -21.81 -25.70
CA GLU A 89 5.98 -21.38 -26.53
C GLU A 89 5.70 -21.61 -28.03
N SER A 90 4.94 -22.65 -28.39
CA SER A 90 4.54 -22.91 -29.78
C SER A 90 3.67 -21.80 -30.38
N PHE A 91 2.99 -21.01 -29.54
CA PHE A 91 2.26 -19.81 -29.93
C PHE A 91 3.10 -18.52 -29.81
N GLY A 92 4.37 -18.62 -29.41
CA GLY A 92 5.21 -17.45 -29.11
C GLY A 92 4.81 -16.72 -27.83
N ILE A 93 4.14 -17.41 -26.90
CA ILE A 93 3.69 -16.85 -25.62
C ILE A 93 4.64 -17.30 -24.51
N ASP A 94 5.03 -16.39 -23.62
CA ASP A 94 5.82 -16.77 -22.45
C ASP A 94 4.96 -17.59 -21.46
N PRO A 95 5.33 -18.86 -21.19
CA PRO A 95 4.55 -19.72 -20.30
C PRO A 95 4.43 -19.19 -18.87
N LYS A 96 5.36 -18.34 -18.42
CA LYS A 96 5.32 -17.72 -17.09
C LYS A 96 4.33 -16.56 -17.01
N TYR A 97 3.84 -16.06 -18.15
CA TYR A 97 2.78 -15.05 -18.18
C TYR A 97 1.41 -15.64 -18.47
N ALA A 98 1.35 -16.76 -19.19
CA ALA A 98 0.08 -17.30 -19.68
C ALA A 98 -0.40 -18.56 -18.98
N VAL A 99 0.45 -19.34 -18.31
CA VAL A 99 0.06 -20.61 -17.69
C VAL A 99 0.34 -20.57 -16.20
N PHE A 100 -0.69 -20.86 -15.39
CA PHE A 100 -0.61 -20.84 -13.93
C PHE A 100 -1.01 -22.21 -13.37
N ALA A 101 -0.05 -22.94 -12.80
CA ALA A 101 -0.32 -24.19 -12.08
C ALA A 101 -1.09 -23.90 -10.79
N GLY A 102 -2.21 -24.60 -10.60
CA GLY A 102 -3.08 -24.42 -9.43
C GLY A 102 -2.46 -24.92 -8.13
N ILE A 103 -2.55 -24.12 -7.07
CA ILE A 103 -2.21 -24.49 -5.69
C ILE A 103 -3.48 -24.41 -4.84
N GLU A 104 -3.95 -25.56 -4.35
CA GLU A 104 -5.22 -25.62 -3.62
C GLU A 104 -5.03 -25.25 -2.15
N SER A 105 -4.80 -23.97 -1.89
CA SER A 105 -4.45 -23.47 -0.55
C SER A 105 -5.62 -23.60 0.43
N GLY A 106 -6.84 -23.29 -0.02
CA GLY A 106 -8.03 -23.29 0.84
C GLY A 106 -8.50 -24.68 1.25
N GLN A 107 -8.32 -25.69 0.39
CA GLN A 107 -8.71 -27.07 0.73
C GLN A 107 -7.61 -27.79 1.53
N LYS A 108 -6.35 -27.67 1.11
CA LYS A 108 -5.23 -28.39 1.75
C LYS A 108 -4.81 -27.72 3.05
N LYS A 109 -4.84 -26.38 3.06
CA LYS A 109 -4.45 -25.55 4.21
C LYS A 109 -3.09 -25.98 4.74
N PHE A 110 -2.85 -25.85 6.04
CA PHE A 110 -1.64 -26.32 6.71
C PHE A 110 -1.66 -27.82 7.02
N ASP A 111 -2.80 -28.38 7.43
CA ASP A 111 -2.97 -29.82 7.75
C ASP A 111 -2.57 -30.78 6.62
N SER A 112 -2.59 -30.32 5.36
CA SER A 112 -2.21 -31.11 4.19
C SER A 112 -1.33 -30.34 3.21
N ILE A 113 -0.60 -29.32 3.67
CA ILE A 113 0.21 -28.45 2.81
C ILE A 113 1.34 -29.19 2.10
N GLY A 114 1.77 -30.36 2.58
CA GLY A 114 2.67 -31.26 1.85
C GLY A 114 2.17 -31.65 0.45
N SER A 115 0.85 -31.65 0.22
CA SER A 115 0.29 -31.81 -1.13
C SER A 115 0.62 -30.61 -2.03
N ASN A 116 0.49 -29.39 -1.50
CA ASN A 116 0.83 -28.15 -2.21
C ASN A 116 2.34 -28.03 -2.40
N ALA A 117 3.14 -28.47 -1.43
CA ALA A 117 4.59 -28.57 -1.56
C ALA A 117 4.96 -29.53 -2.70
N GLY A 118 4.29 -30.67 -2.81
CA GLY A 118 4.43 -31.61 -3.93
C GLY A 118 4.15 -30.93 -5.28
N TYR A 119 3.05 -30.19 -5.40
CA TYR A 119 2.71 -29.44 -6.60
C TYR A 119 3.74 -28.37 -6.97
N MET A 120 4.22 -27.60 -6.00
CA MET A 120 5.31 -26.66 -6.24
C MET A 120 6.57 -27.39 -6.74
N ASN A 121 6.96 -28.49 -6.09
CA ASN A 121 8.20 -29.20 -6.43
C ASN A 121 8.19 -29.80 -7.84
N VAL A 122 7.05 -30.33 -8.32
CA VAL A 122 6.98 -30.89 -9.68
C VAL A 122 6.98 -29.81 -10.77
N ASN A 123 6.74 -28.54 -10.42
CA ASN A 123 6.83 -27.42 -11.37
C ASN A 123 8.28 -27.03 -11.68
N LEU A 124 9.29 -27.58 -11.01
CA LEU A 124 10.69 -27.20 -11.21
C LEU A 124 11.38 -28.03 -12.29
N ASP A 125 12.21 -27.37 -13.10
CA ASP A 125 13.15 -28.01 -14.01
C ASP A 125 14.43 -28.50 -13.28
N ASP A 126 15.32 -29.15 -14.03
CA ASP A 126 16.59 -29.69 -13.49
C ASP A 126 17.55 -28.60 -12.95
N THR A 127 17.28 -27.33 -13.27
CA THR A 127 18.02 -26.15 -12.75
C THR A 127 17.33 -25.48 -11.57
N GLY A 128 16.17 -26.00 -11.15
CA GLY A 128 15.35 -25.45 -10.07
C GLY A 128 14.49 -24.26 -10.48
N LYS A 129 14.25 -24.04 -11.78
CA LYS A 129 13.38 -22.96 -12.27
C LYS A 129 11.97 -23.49 -12.58
N PRO A 130 10.92 -22.71 -12.30
CA PRO A 130 9.56 -23.15 -12.61
C PRO A 130 9.31 -23.20 -14.12
N TYR A 131 8.59 -24.22 -14.60
CA TYR A 131 8.11 -24.33 -15.98
C TYR A 131 7.05 -23.27 -16.29
N VAL A 132 6.10 -23.10 -15.37
CA VAL A 132 4.96 -22.17 -15.49
C VAL A 132 4.75 -21.38 -14.19
N SER A 133 3.87 -20.38 -14.21
CA SER A 133 3.52 -19.60 -13.00
C SER A 133 2.64 -20.37 -12.03
N LEU A 134 2.33 -19.79 -10.86
CA LEU A 134 1.49 -20.40 -9.82
C LEU A 134 0.25 -19.54 -9.58
N ALA A 135 -0.92 -20.17 -9.46
CA ALA A 135 -2.14 -19.51 -8.98
C ALA A 135 -2.70 -20.26 -7.77
N ALA A 136 -2.91 -19.54 -6.67
CA ALA A 136 -3.31 -20.14 -5.40
C ALA A 136 -4.77 -19.82 -5.07
N LEU A 137 -5.60 -20.84 -4.89
CA LEU A 137 -6.99 -20.67 -4.50
C LEU A 137 -7.12 -20.76 -2.97
N GLY A 138 -7.72 -19.73 -2.36
CA GLY A 138 -8.06 -19.73 -0.93
C GLY A 138 -6.89 -19.50 0.03
N THR A 139 -5.93 -18.63 -0.34
CA THR A 139 -4.78 -18.25 0.52
C THR A 139 -5.21 -17.58 1.84
N ASP A 140 -6.45 -17.08 1.94
CA ASP A 140 -7.02 -16.51 3.16
C ASP A 140 -7.19 -17.54 4.31
N PHE A 141 -6.95 -18.82 4.05
CA PHE A 141 -6.99 -19.90 5.05
C PHE A 141 -6.09 -19.64 6.27
N VAL A 142 -4.99 -18.91 6.09
CA VAL A 142 -4.08 -18.47 7.15
C VAL A 142 -4.80 -17.76 8.30
N SER A 143 -5.91 -17.08 8.01
CA SER A 143 -6.80 -16.51 9.04
C SER A 143 -8.04 -17.38 9.28
N ARG A 144 -8.69 -17.88 8.22
CA ARG A 144 -9.98 -18.59 8.35
C ARG A 144 -9.87 -19.90 9.14
N GLU A 145 -8.76 -20.61 9.03
CA GLU A 145 -8.55 -21.90 9.68
C GLU A 145 -8.45 -21.80 11.21
N LEU A 146 -8.13 -20.62 11.75
CA LEU A 146 -8.16 -20.39 13.19
C LEU A 146 -9.57 -20.47 13.78
N GLY A 147 -10.61 -20.38 12.95
CA GLY A 147 -12.01 -20.38 13.37
C GLY A 147 -12.55 -18.99 13.69
N ASP A 148 -13.87 -18.82 13.61
CA ASP A 148 -14.55 -17.54 13.88
C ASP A 148 -14.35 -17.06 15.32
N ASP A 149 -14.08 -17.98 16.25
CA ASP A 149 -13.78 -17.72 17.66
C ASP A 149 -12.34 -17.21 17.89
N LYS A 150 -11.50 -17.19 16.85
CA LYS A 150 -10.13 -16.68 16.92
C LYS A 150 -9.81 -15.61 15.88
N LYS A 151 -10.21 -15.81 14.62
CA LYS A 151 -9.74 -14.99 13.48
C LYS A 151 -10.07 -13.49 13.57
N VAL A 152 -11.09 -13.13 14.35
CA VAL A 152 -11.53 -11.73 14.54
C VAL A 152 -11.02 -11.10 15.84
N TYR A 153 -10.27 -11.84 16.66
CA TYR A 153 -9.82 -11.38 17.96
C TYR A 153 -8.33 -10.98 17.92
N PRO A 154 -7.99 -9.75 18.35
CA PRO A 154 -6.61 -9.24 18.38
C PRO A 154 -5.57 -10.16 19.00
N LYS A 155 -5.93 -10.88 20.07
CA LYS A 155 -5.03 -11.77 20.79
C LYS A 155 -4.48 -12.94 19.96
N TYR A 156 -5.09 -13.25 18.81
CA TYR A 156 -4.62 -14.29 17.90
C TYR A 156 -4.05 -13.74 16.59
N GLN A 157 -3.92 -12.42 16.47
CA GLN A 157 -3.43 -11.78 15.25
C GLN A 157 -1.98 -12.16 14.95
N ASN A 158 -1.15 -12.34 15.96
CA ASN A 158 0.21 -12.86 15.81
C ASN A 158 0.25 -14.27 15.16
N GLN A 159 -0.73 -15.12 15.43
CA GLN A 159 -0.84 -16.44 14.79
C GLN A 159 -1.15 -16.31 13.29
N VAL A 160 -1.94 -15.29 12.91
CA VAL A 160 -2.19 -14.99 11.50
C VAL A 160 -0.90 -14.52 10.81
N PHE A 161 -0.11 -13.64 11.43
CA PHE A 161 1.17 -13.21 10.85
C PHE A 161 2.17 -14.35 10.69
N ASP A 162 2.29 -15.24 11.66
CA ASP A 162 3.17 -16.41 11.54
C ASP A 162 2.70 -17.36 10.43
N ARG A 163 1.38 -17.57 10.30
CA ARG A 163 0.77 -18.36 9.21
C ARG A 163 0.96 -17.71 7.83
N GLU A 164 0.84 -16.40 7.73
CA GLU A 164 1.16 -15.65 6.50
C GLU A 164 2.64 -15.82 6.14
N ARG A 165 3.56 -15.60 7.10
CA ARG A 165 5.01 -15.79 6.87
C ARG A 165 5.32 -17.21 6.41
N ARG A 166 4.69 -18.23 7.00
CA ARG A 166 4.83 -19.63 6.54
C ARG A 166 4.39 -19.84 5.12
N LEU A 167 3.20 -19.35 4.77
CA LEU A 167 2.67 -19.49 3.43
C LEU A 167 3.61 -18.84 2.40
N TRP A 168 4.09 -17.63 2.68
CA TRP A 168 4.89 -16.86 1.74
C TRP A 168 6.37 -17.24 1.72
N THR A 169 6.97 -17.55 2.86
CA THR A 169 8.43 -17.72 3.00
C THR A 169 8.87 -19.13 3.41
N GLY A 170 7.95 -19.97 3.89
CA GLY A 170 8.28 -21.29 4.45
C GLY A 170 8.80 -21.24 5.89
N SER A 171 8.75 -20.07 6.55
CA SER A 171 9.25 -19.88 7.92
C SER A 171 8.30 -19.03 8.76
N SER A 172 8.21 -19.25 10.08
CA SER A 172 7.35 -18.48 11.01
C SER A 172 7.94 -17.14 11.31
N THR A 173 9.26 -17.06 11.33
CA THR A 173 9.99 -15.81 11.50
C THR A 173 10.07 -15.05 10.17
N GLY A 174 9.86 -15.75 9.05
CA GLY A 174 10.13 -15.23 7.72
C GLY A 174 11.61 -15.11 7.40
N GLU A 175 12.50 -15.47 8.34
CA GLU A 175 13.92 -15.20 8.21
C GLU A 175 14.52 -15.92 7.00
N LYS A 176 15.23 -15.18 6.14
CA LYS A 176 15.83 -15.77 4.94
C LYS A 176 16.72 -16.95 5.30
N GLY A 177 16.52 -18.07 4.60
CA GLY A 177 17.36 -19.25 4.73
C GLY A 177 17.10 -20.05 6.01
N THR A 178 16.09 -19.67 6.80
CA THR A 178 15.63 -20.48 7.92
C THR A 178 14.64 -21.54 7.42
N THR A 179 14.76 -22.75 7.95
CA THR A 179 13.69 -23.74 7.89
C THR A 179 12.62 -23.36 8.90
N ASP A 180 11.41 -23.86 8.69
CA ASP A 180 10.39 -23.76 9.71
C ASP A 180 10.91 -24.25 11.09
N ILE A 181 10.60 -23.47 12.12
CA ILE A 181 10.78 -23.83 13.52
C ILE A 181 9.51 -24.58 13.98
N ALA A 182 9.67 -25.86 14.29
CA ALA A 182 8.66 -26.61 15.01
C ALA A 182 8.42 -25.95 16.39
N ASP A 183 7.24 -25.37 16.58
CA ASP A 183 6.84 -24.73 17.84
C ASP A 183 5.46 -25.24 18.27
N ASN A 184 5.31 -25.56 19.56
CA ASN A 184 4.03 -25.95 20.15
C ASN A 184 3.02 -24.78 20.20
N TYR A 185 3.46 -23.54 19.92
CA TYR A 185 2.61 -22.36 19.90
C TYR A 185 1.61 -22.35 18.73
N ILE A 186 2.03 -22.82 17.56
CA ILE A 186 1.20 -22.91 16.34
C ILE A 186 1.41 -24.30 15.75
N ASP A 187 0.37 -25.13 15.80
CA ASP A 187 0.35 -26.38 15.05
C ASP A 187 -0.13 -26.08 13.62
N ASP A 188 0.80 -26.10 12.67
CA ASP A 188 0.58 -25.79 11.26
C ASP A 188 1.20 -26.84 10.30
N GLY A 189 1.71 -27.96 10.82
CA GLY A 189 2.24 -29.04 10.00
C GLY A 189 3.52 -28.74 9.20
N THR A 190 4.01 -27.48 9.12
CA THR A 190 5.05 -27.08 8.14
C THR A 190 6.45 -27.63 8.39
N SER A 191 6.78 -27.98 9.62
CA SER A 191 8.14 -28.37 10.02
C SER A 191 8.68 -29.65 9.34
N ASN A 192 7.85 -30.46 8.67
CA ASN A 192 8.26 -31.73 8.05
C ASN A 192 7.58 -32.09 6.71
N ASP A 193 6.80 -31.18 6.12
CA ASP A 193 6.00 -31.48 4.92
C ASP A 193 6.63 -31.02 3.59
N GLY A 194 7.79 -30.35 3.67
CA GLY A 194 8.55 -29.88 2.52
C GLY A 194 8.05 -28.56 1.92
N TRP A 195 7.12 -27.85 2.57
CA TRP A 195 6.69 -26.52 2.14
C TRP A 195 7.81 -25.49 2.33
N LYS A 196 8.24 -24.85 1.24
CA LYS A 196 9.32 -23.84 1.24
C LYS A 196 8.82 -22.40 1.05
N GLY A 197 7.50 -22.20 1.10
CA GLY A 197 6.85 -20.92 0.80
C GLY A 197 6.85 -20.56 -0.69
N PHE A 198 5.94 -19.67 -1.07
CA PHE A 198 5.88 -19.12 -2.42
C PHE A 198 7.18 -18.43 -2.87
N ALA A 199 7.90 -17.80 -1.95
CA ALA A 199 9.19 -17.13 -2.21
C ALA A 199 10.29 -18.08 -2.70
N SER A 200 10.12 -19.40 -2.59
CA SER A 200 11.04 -20.38 -3.17
C SER A 200 10.99 -20.44 -4.70
N GLN A 201 9.91 -19.94 -5.33
CA GLN A 201 9.72 -19.98 -6.79
C GLN A 201 9.31 -18.63 -7.40
N ILE A 202 8.76 -17.72 -6.59
CA ILE A 202 8.31 -16.41 -7.02
C ILE A 202 9.31 -15.36 -6.54
N ALA A 203 9.93 -14.67 -7.49
CA ALA A 203 10.78 -13.53 -7.18
C ALA A 203 9.95 -12.37 -6.65
N GLU A 204 10.47 -11.64 -5.67
CA GLU A 204 9.80 -10.49 -5.08
C GLU A 204 9.69 -9.32 -6.06
N CYS A 205 8.52 -8.67 -6.07
CA CYS A 205 8.26 -7.44 -6.81
C CYS A 205 8.17 -6.26 -5.84
N SER A 206 8.39 -5.05 -6.36
CA SER A 206 8.23 -3.83 -5.57
C SER A 206 7.66 -2.72 -6.44
N VAL A 207 6.77 -1.93 -5.84
CA VAL A 207 6.19 -0.71 -6.41
C VAL A 207 6.97 0.55 -5.98
N VAL A 208 8.00 0.40 -5.16
CA VAL A 208 8.79 1.52 -4.65
C VAL A 208 9.74 2.02 -5.74
N GLY A 209 9.44 3.17 -6.32
CA GLY A 209 10.29 3.81 -7.34
C GLY A 209 10.03 5.30 -7.53
N GLY A 210 10.78 5.93 -8.42
CA GLY A 210 10.72 7.37 -8.68
C GLY A 210 11.48 8.18 -7.64
N SER A 211 11.06 9.40 -7.33
CA SER A 211 11.84 10.32 -6.47
C SER A 211 11.44 10.32 -4.99
N MET A 212 10.44 9.55 -4.59
CA MET A 212 9.84 9.67 -3.25
C MET A 212 9.16 8.38 -2.80
N PHE A 213 9.44 8.01 -1.54
CA PHE A 213 8.86 6.85 -0.88
C PHE A 213 8.71 7.16 0.61
N SER A 214 7.61 6.68 1.21
CA SER A 214 7.33 6.81 2.64
C SER A 214 6.58 5.60 3.13
N THR A 215 6.81 5.25 4.39
CA THR A 215 6.13 4.18 5.11
C THR A 215 6.27 4.46 6.60
N SER A 216 5.20 4.28 7.37
CA SER A 216 5.25 4.14 8.82
C SER A 216 5.10 2.68 9.25
N PHE A 217 5.18 1.76 8.28
CA PHE A 217 4.94 0.32 8.40
C PHE A 217 3.49 -0.06 8.66
N ASN A 218 2.54 0.89 8.53
CA ASN A 218 1.14 0.67 8.89
C ASN A 218 0.56 -0.52 8.12
N THR A 219 0.12 -1.54 8.84
CA THR A 219 -0.42 -2.77 8.26
C THR A 219 -1.90 -2.67 7.86
N GLY A 220 -2.52 -1.49 7.99
CA GLY A 220 -3.92 -1.24 7.62
C GLY A 220 -4.92 -1.62 8.71
N HIS A 221 -4.44 -1.89 9.94
CA HIS A 221 -5.26 -2.12 11.13
C HIS A 221 -4.49 -1.72 12.39
N GLY A 222 -5.14 -1.75 13.55
CA GLY A 222 -4.47 -1.52 14.83
C GLY A 222 -5.38 -1.68 16.02
N LEU A 223 -4.78 -1.76 17.21
CA LEU A 223 -5.48 -1.77 18.51
C LEU A 223 -5.60 -0.37 19.12
N GLU A 224 -4.85 0.56 18.53
CA GLU A 224 -4.80 1.96 18.84
C GLU A 224 -4.49 2.74 17.55
N TRP A 225 -4.67 4.05 17.59
CA TRP A 225 -4.15 4.95 16.56
C TRP A 225 -3.14 5.89 17.20
N ARG A 226 -2.01 6.08 16.52
CA ARG A 226 -0.96 7.03 16.91
C ARG A 226 -0.72 8.11 15.88
N ASP A 227 -0.41 9.30 16.39
CA ASP A 227 -0.05 10.51 15.64
C ASP A 227 1.16 11.13 16.36
N GLY A 228 2.28 11.28 15.67
CA GLY A 228 3.55 11.71 16.28
C GLY A 228 4.05 10.81 17.41
N GLY A 229 3.66 9.54 17.42
CA GLY A 229 3.94 8.57 18.49
C GLY A 229 3.02 8.68 19.71
N GLU A 230 2.15 9.68 19.78
CA GLU A 230 1.14 9.82 20.83
C GLU A 230 -0.09 8.98 20.50
N ARG A 231 -0.62 8.25 21.48
CA ARG A 231 -1.88 7.50 21.34
C ARG A 231 -3.04 8.49 21.31
N THR A 232 -3.65 8.68 20.14
CA THR A 232 -4.81 9.56 19.95
C THR A 232 -6.13 8.78 19.90
N SER A 233 -6.09 7.46 19.70
CA SER A 233 -7.24 6.57 19.87
C SER A 233 -6.85 5.26 20.53
N ASP A 234 -7.73 4.71 21.36
CA ASP A 234 -7.63 3.38 21.97
C ASP A 234 -8.57 2.35 21.33
N GLN A 235 -9.21 2.70 20.22
CA GLN A 235 -10.15 1.83 19.52
C GLN A 235 -9.43 0.92 18.53
N GLN A 236 -9.90 -0.32 18.44
CA GLN A 236 -9.50 -1.23 17.38
C GLN A 236 -10.05 -0.75 16.04
N TRP A 237 -9.27 -0.88 14.98
CA TRP A 237 -9.67 -0.45 13.65
C TRP A 237 -9.02 -1.32 12.56
N GLY A 238 -9.67 -1.36 11.40
CA GLY A 238 -9.16 -2.01 10.19
C GLY A 238 -9.64 -1.25 8.96
N ASN A 239 -8.70 -0.81 8.12
CA ASN A 239 -8.94 -0.16 6.85
C ASN A 239 -7.73 -0.41 5.93
N ILE A 240 -7.86 -1.37 5.02
CA ILE A 240 -6.79 -1.75 4.08
C ILE A 240 -6.33 -0.60 3.19
N ASN A 241 -7.16 0.43 2.99
CA ASN A 241 -6.76 1.63 2.23
C ASN A 241 -5.75 2.52 2.99
N LEU A 242 -5.49 2.22 4.26
CA LEU A 242 -4.47 2.87 5.09
C LEU A 242 -3.21 2.02 5.23
N GLN A 243 -3.17 0.84 4.61
CA GLN A 243 -1.99 0.00 4.61
C GLN A 243 -0.89 0.67 3.79
N ASP A 244 0.29 0.78 4.39
CA ASP A 244 1.50 1.24 3.71
C ASP A 244 2.08 0.13 2.82
N ILE A 245 3.03 0.52 1.98
CA ILE A 245 3.91 -0.47 1.35
C ILE A 245 4.79 -1.07 2.45
N LEU A 246 4.50 -2.33 2.81
CA LEU A 246 5.24 -3.10 3.80
C LEU A 246 6.59 -3.60 3.24
N PRO A 247 7.53 -4.00 4.11
CA PRO A 247 8.84 -4.49 3.69
C PRO A 247 8.74 -5.61 2.64
N THR A 248 9.56 -5.51 1.60
CA THR A 248 9.70 -6.52 0.55
C THR A 248 10.17 -7.86 1.13
N TRP A 249 11.07 -7.82 2.12
CA TRP A 249 11.57 -9.02 2.78
C TRP A 249 11.17 -9.03 4.26
N GLN A 250 10.45 -10.07 4.67
CA GLN A 250 10.14 -10.38 6.06
C GLN A 250 10.68 -11.77 6.37
N TRP A 251 11.83 -11.92 7.05
CA TRP A 251 12.84 -10.89 7.32
C TRP A 251 14.18 -11.32 6.74
N TRP A 252 14.91 -10.39 6.12
CA TRP A 252 16.26 -10.69 5.69
C TRP A 252 17.24 -10.00 6.61
N ILE A 253 17.76 -10.74 7.58
CA ILE A 253 18.71 -10.26 8.58
C ILE A 253 20.03 -11.02 8.41
N ASP A 254 21.08 -10.32 7.98
CA ASP A 254 22.43 -10.86 7.87
C ASP A 254 23.21 -10.48 9.15
N ALA A 255 23.73 -11.48 9.88
CA ALA A 255 24.54 -11.30 11.10
C ALA A 255 25.51 -12.47 11.29
N ASP A 256 26.73 -12.21 11.80
CA ASP A 256 27.74 -13.24 12.07
C ASP A 256 27.37 -14.13 13.27
N SER A 257 26.75 -13.53 14.29
CA SER A 257 26.16 -14.21 15.44
C SER A 257 24.97 -13.42 15.98
N ASP A 258 24.19 -14.05 16.87
CA ASP A 258 23.07 -13.43 17.59
C ASP A 258 22.19 -12.51 16.70
N PRO A 259 21.56 -13.03 15.62
CA PRO A 259 20.70 -12.22 14.78
C PRO A 259 19.56 -11.61 15.61
N LEU A 260 19.32 -10.31 15.42
CA LEU A 260 18.13 -9.66 15.94
C LEU A 260 16.88 -10.30 15.34
N GLN A 261 15.80 -10.29 16.10
CA GLN A 261 14.47 -10.68 15.60
C GLN A 261 13.68 -9.41 15.24
N ALA A 262 12.77 -9.55 14.28
CA ALA A 262 11.91 -8.48 13.81
C ALA A 262 10.44 -8.89 13.81
N ASP A 263 9.55 -7.95 14.13
CA ASP A 263 8.09 -8.11 13.98
C ASP A 263 7.41 -6.72 13.97
N PHE A 264 6.11 -6.68 13.74
CA PHE A 264 5.30 -5.49 13.90
C PHE A 264 4.91 -5.28 15.37
N ASP A 265 5.00 -4.04 15.85
CA ASP A 265 4.62 -3.65 17.21
C ASP A 265 3.34 -2.81 17.23
N TYR A 266 2.24 -3.45 17.64
CA TYR A 266 0.92 -2.83 17.79
C TYR A 266 0.70 -2.18 19.17
N GLY A 267 1.74 -2.09 19.99
CA GLY A 267 1.68 -1.43 21.29
C GLY A 267 1.26 -2.36 22.43
N LYS A 268 0.96 -1.76 23.59
CA LYS A 268 0.91 -2.48 24.87
C LYS A 268 -0.17 -3.56 24.94
N ASP A 269 -1.26 -3.35 24.21
CA ASP A 269 -2.44 -4.23 24.20
C ASP A 269 -2.27 -5.42 23.25
N TYR A 270 -1.19 -5.45 22.46
CA TYR A 270 -0.90 -6.52 21.51
C TYR A 270 -0.41 -7.80 22.19
N GLU A 271 -0.87 -8.97 21.75
CA GLU A 271 -0.28 -10.25 22.14
C GLU A 271 0.80 -10.66 21.14
N ALA A 272 2.05 -10.34 21.46
CA ALA A 272 3.21 -10.78 20.68
C ALA A 272 3.39 -12.30 20.75
N VAL A 273 3.98 -12.88 19.70
CA VAL A 273 4.35 -14.30 19.66
C VAL A 273 5.32 -14.65 20.81
N PRO A 274 5.11 -15.76 21.56
CA PRO A 274 5.89 -16.06 22.77
C PRO A 274 7.41 -16.16 22.58
N ARG A 275 7.85 -16.58 21.38
CA ARG A 275 9.28 -16.70 21.03
C ARG A 275 9.98 -15.35 20.89
N PHE A 276 9.24 -14.27 20.61
CA PHE A 276 9.80 -12.93 20.39
C PHE A 276 9.48 -12.01 21.57
N LYS A 277 10.52 -11.67 22.32
CA LYS A 277 10.41 -10.80 23.50
C LYS A 277 10.95 -9.42 23.18
N TYR A 278 10.11 -8.41 23.39
CA TYR A 278 10.49 -7.02 23.22
C TYR A 278 9.62 -6.11 24.10
N THR A 279 10.07 -4.88 24.31
CA THR A 279 9.28 -3.85 25.00
C THR A 279 8.32 -3.22 24.01
N LYS A 280 7.01 -3.40 24.22
CA LYS A 280 5.96 -2.86 23.35
C LYS A 280 5.83 -1.35 23.50
N VAL A 281 5.90 -0.64 22.39
CA VAL A 281 5.82 0.82 22.25
C VAL A 281 4.58 1.21 21.44
N GLY A 282 4.35 0.54 20.31
CA GLY A 282 3.31 0.84 19.31
C GLY A 282 3.86 1.58 18.09
N GLY A 283 2.96 2.14 17.28
CA GLY A 283 3.32 2.95 16.10
C GLY A 283 3.92 4.33 16.40
N TYR A 284 4.48 4.95 15.37
CA TYR A 284 4.69 6.41 15.33
C TYR A 284 3.48 7.09 14.68
N GLU A 285 3.10 6.62 13.50
CA GLU A 285 1.90 7.02 12.76
C GLU A 285 1.07 5.77 12.42
N GLY A 286 -0.21 5.75 12.79
CA GLY A 286 -1.11 4.63 12.52
C GLY A 286 -1.14 3.59 13.64
N GLY A 287 -1.26 2.31 13.26
CA GLY A 287 -1.58 1.21 14.18
C GLY A 287 -0.37 0.44 14.72
N ASP A 288 0.77 0.53 14.03
CA ASP A 288 1.95 -0.27 14.34
C ASP A 288 3.25 0.40 13.88
N SER A 289 4.37 -0.18 14.29
CA SER A 289 5.71 0.11 13.80
C SER A 289 6.49 -1.18 13.59
N LEU A 290 7.69 -1.09 13.01
CA LEU A 290 8.64 -2.20 12.96
C LEU A 290 9.51 -2.21 14.23
N VAL A 291 9.52 -3.33 14.96
CA VAL A 291 10.42 -3.55 16.10
C VAL A 291 11.57 -4.48 15.73
N LEU A 292 12.78 -4.13 16.18
CA LEU A 292 13.96 -5.00 16.19
C LEU A 292 14.38 -5.23 17.64
N SER A 293 14.52 -6.50 18.04
CA SER A 293 14.89 -6.83 19.42
C SER A 293 15.70 -8.12 19.48
N GLY A 294 16.66 -8.16 20.40
CA GLY A 294 17.58 -9.28 20.56
C GLY A 294 18.87 -8.85 21.23
N LYS A 295 19.78 -9.81 21.38
CA LYS A 295 21.14 -9.53 21.84
C LYS A 295 21.94 -9.05 20.63
N LEU A 296 22.53 -7.86 20.71
CA LEU A 296 23.37 -7.32 19.64
C LEU A 296 24.85 -7.52 19.98
N SER A 297 25.43 -8.64 19.53
CA SER A 297 26.85 -8.96 19.78
C SER A 297 27.78 -8.47 18.67
N ASN A 298 27.24 -8.25 17.47
CA ASN A 298 27.93 -7.82 16.26
C ASN A 298 26.94 -7.10 15.35
N ASP A 299 27.44 -6.53 14.26
CA ASP A 299 26.63 -5.85 13.25
C ASP A 299 25.53 -6.76 12.70
N ASN A 300 24.33 -6.21 12.62
CA ASN A 300 23.15 -6.83 12.04
C ASN A 300 22.64 -5.98 10.89
N THR A 301 22.45 -6.58 9.72
CA THR A 301 21.97 -5.91 8.50
C THR A 301 20.58 -6.40 8.14
N ILE A 302 19.57 -5.55 8.26
CA ILE A 302 18.18 -5.86 7.91
C ILE A 302 17.88 -5.28 6.53
N ARG A 303 17.52 -6.12 5.56
CA ARG A 303 17.03 -5.65 4.24
C ARG A 303 15.53 -5.48 4.29
N LEU A 304 15.05 -4.28 3.96
CA LEU A 304 13.62 -3.96 4.05
C LEU A 304 12.97 -3.89 2.67
N TYR A 305 13.46 -3.00 1.80
CA TYR A 305 12.78 -2.68 0.55
C TYR A 305 13.67 -2.89 -0.66
N LYS A 306 13.14 -3.59 -1.67
CA LYS A 306 13.60 -3.51 -3.06
C LYS A 306 13.04 -2.23 -3.68
N THR A 307 13.86 -1.44 -4.36
CA THR A 307 13.47 -0.12 -4.83
C THR A 307 14.03 0.21 -6.21
N ASP A 308 13.46 1.21 -6.88
CA ASP A 308 14.05 1.92 -8.02
C ASP A 308 13.96 3.44 -7.80
N LEU A 309 14.59 3.92 -6.73
CA LEU A 309 14.49 5.33 -6.29
C LEU A 309 15.59 6.19 -6.88
N ASP A 310 15.21 7.32 -7.48
CA ASP A 310 16.13 8.31 -8.06
C ASP A 310 16.69 9.24 -6.97
N VAL A 311 18.01 9.44 -6.97
CA VAL A 311 18.69 10.36 -6.05
C VAL A 311 19.06 11.66 -6.78
N ALA A 312 18.57 12.78 -6.26
CA ALA A 312 18.92 14.14 -6.70
C ALA A 312 19.81 14.83 -5.65
N ALA A 313 20.38 15.99 -6.01
CA ALA A 313 21.27 16.74 -5.12
C ALA A 313 20.63 17.18 -3.79
N GLY A 314 19.29 17.28 -3.74
CA GLY A 314 18.54 17.59 -2.52
C GLY A 314 17.80 16.40 -1.91
N SER A 315 18.09 15.17 -2.36
CA SER A 315 17.46 13.97 -1.81
C SER A 315 17.93 13.74 -0.38
N LYS A 316 16.97 13.41 0.48
CA LYS A 316 17.20 13.06 1.88
C LYS A 316 16.32 11.88 2.27
N ILE A 317 16.74 11.16 3.31
CA ILE A 317 15.91 10.16 3.99
C ILE A 317 15.67 10.65 5.42
N ASP A 318 14.40 10.73 5.81
CA ASP A 318 14.01 10.99 7.18
C ASP A 318 13.65 9.63 7.82
N LEU A 319 14.40 9.23 8.85
CA LEU A 319 14.22 7.98 9.58
C LEU A 319 13.73 8.29 11.00
N THR A 320 12.50 7.88 11.30
CA THR A 320 11.92 8.01 12.65
C THR A 320 12.02 6.68 13.40
N TYR A 321 12.58 6.70 14.61
CA TYR A 321 12.83 5.49 15.42
C TYR A 321 12.78 5.80 16.91
N ASN A 322 12.66 4.74 17.72
CA ASN A 322 12.70 4.80 19.17
C ASN A 322 13.63 3.70 19.71
N LYS A 323 14.90 4.05 19.94
CA LYS A 323 15.88 3.13 20.52
C LYS A 323 15.79 3.19 22.05
N LEU A 324 15.32 2.09 22.64
CA LEU A 324 15.04 1.99 24.08
C LEU A 324 16.29 1.76 24.94
N ASN A 325 17.27 1.01 24.43
CA ASN A 325 18.48 0.67 25.20
C ASN A 325 19.51 1.79 25.11
N SER A 326 19.97 2.28 26.25
CA SER A 326 21.02 3.31 26.38
C SER A 326 22.45 2.77 26.23
N ASP A 327 22.65 1.75 25.38
CA ASP A 327 23.97 1.19 25.06
C ASP A 327 24.67 1.93 23.91
N ASP A 328 25.94 1.58 23.68
CA ASP A 328 26.79 2.17 22.64
C ASP A 328 26.43 1.74 21.21
N SER A 329 25.41 0.89 21.04
CA SER A 329 24.95 0.51 19.70
C SER A 329 24.30 1.68 18.97
N LYS A 330 24.43 1.67 17.65
CA LYS A 330 23.89 2.71 16.77
C LYS A 330 22.98 2.11 15.71
N LEU A 331 21.83 2.74 15.51
CA LEU A 331 21.03 2.52 14.31
C LEU A 331 21.64 3.30 13.14
N GLN A 332 21.73 2.67 11.98
CA GLN A 332 22.21 3.30 10.76
C GLN A 332 21.38 2.90 9.54
N LEU A 333 21.51 3.69 8.48
CA LEU A 333 20.89 3.42 7.19
C LEU A 333 21.88 2.68 6.30
N GLY A 334 21.40 1.73 5.51
CA GLY A 334 22.18 1.06 4.48
C GLY A 334 21.52 1.19 3.11
N LEU A 335 22.33 1.46 2.08
CA LEU A 335 21.87 1.55 0.70
C LEU A 335 22.58 0.50 -0.17
N ILE A 336 21.87 -0.11 -1.11
CA ILE A 336 22.50 -0.71 -2.30
C ILE A 336 22.14 0.16 -3.48
N LEU A 337 23.14 0.55 -4.27
CA LEU A 337 22.96 1.38 -5.46
C LEU A 337 22.84 0.49 -6.69
N ALA A 338 21.98 0.85 -7.64
CA ALA A 338 21.72 0.02 -8.82
C ALA A 338 22.97 -0.25 -9.68
N GLY A 339 23.94 0.68 -9.67
CA GLY A 339 25.21 0.53 -10.38
C GLY A 339 26.25 -0.35 -9.67
N ASP A 340 25.98 -0.76 -8.42
CA ASP A 340 26.86 -1.61 -7.61
C ASP A 340 26.01 -2.50 -6.66
N PRO A 341 25.30 -3.50 -7.21
CA PRO A 341 24.27 -4.25 -6.49
C PRO A 341 24.79 -5.19 -5.39
N GLU A 342 26.10 -5.48 -5.39
CA GLU A 342 26.73 -6.39 -4.42
C GLU A 342 27.28 -5.64 -3.19
N THR A 343 27.44 -4.33 -3.28
CA THR A 343 28.06 -3.53 -2.23
C THR A 343 26.99 -2.81 -1.42
N VAL A 344 27.07 -2.93 -0.09
CA VAL A 344 26.25 -2.11 0.79
C VAL A 344 27.02 -0.87 1.19
N VAL A 345 26.37 0.27 1.00
CA VAL A 345 26.86 1.59 1.38
C VAL A 345 26.24 1.96 2.73
N PRO A 346 27.01 1.96 3.83
CA PRO A 346 26.52 2.46 5.10
C PRO A 346 26.37 3.99 5.00
N VAL A 347 25.29 4.51 5.56
CA VAL A 347 25.05 5.93 5.69
C VAL A 347 24.81 6.23 7.15
N ASP A 348 25.73 7.01 7.73
CA ASP A 348 25.68 7.34 9.14
C ASP A 348 24.42 8.14 9.44
N VAL A 349 23.73 7.72 10.50
CA VAL A 349 22.60 8.44 11.08
C VAL A 349 23.17 9.24 12.25
N THR A 350 23.23 10.56 12.09
CA THR A 350 23.98 11.49 12.96
C THR A 350 23.61 11.36 14.45
N ASP A 351 22.40 10.89 14.76
CA ASP A 351 21.94 10.66 16.12
C ASP A 351 21.44 9.22 16.38
N GLY A 352 22.02 8.17 15.77
CA GLY A 352 21.58 6.77 15.92
C GLY A 352 21.58 6.17 17.34
N SER A 353 21.84 6.99 18.37
CA SER A 353 21.87 6.67 19.80
C SER A 353 20.46 6.46 20.40
N ALA A 354 20.41 6.06 21.68
CA ALA A 354 19.16 5.97 22.43
C ALA A 354 18.53 7.35 22.67
N GLY A 355 17.21 7.42 22.86
CA GLY A 355 16.51 8.67 23.15
C GLY A 355 15.31 8.47 24.08
N ASN A 356 14.76 9.58 24.58
CA ASN A 356 13.52 9.57 25.36
C ASN A 356 12.31 9.61 24.40
N GLY A 357 12.01 8.47 23.77
CA GLY A 357 10.89 8.33 22.84
C GLY A 357 11.29 8.43 21.37
N TRP A 358 10.32 8.70 20.51
CA TRP A 358 10.51 8.79 19.07
C TRP A 358 11.37 9.99 18.70
N LYS A 359 12.31 9.78 17.79
CA LYS A 359 13.12 10.83 17.18
C LYS A 359 13.30 10.59 15.69
N THR A 360 13.46 11.68 14.95
CA THR A 360 13.68 11.65 13.50
C THR A 360 15.10 12.10 13.20
N ALA A 361 15.83 11.28 12.45
CA ALA A 361 17.12 11.66 11.90
C ALA A 361 16.98 11.87 10.39
N SER A 362 17.49 13.00 9.90
CA SER A 362 17.57 13.31 8.47
C SER A 362 18.96 12.96 7.94
N VAL A 363 18.99 12.13 6.91
CA VAL A 363 20.20 11.67 6.25
C VAL A 363 20.28 12.32 4.87
N ASP A 364 21.33 13.10 4.63
CA ASP A 364 21.60 13.71 3.33
C ASP A 364 22.17 12.69 2.33
N LEU A 365 21.60 12.67 1.12
CA LEU A 365 22.02 11.76 0.05
C LEU A 365 22.68 12.48 -1.13
N SER A 366 23.03 13.76 -1.00
CA SER A 366 23.54 14.59 -2.10
C SER A 366 24.79 13.98 -2.75
N GLN A 367 25.63 13.29 -1.96
CA GLN A 367 26.81 12.57 -2.44
C GLN A 367 26.50 11.43 -3.43
N TYR A 368 25.25 10.94 -3.44
CA TYR A 368 24.76 9.90 -4.35
C TYR A 368 23.89 10.45 -5.49
N ALA A 369 23.85 11.77 -5.69
CA ALA A 369 23.06 12.39 -6.74
C ALA A 369 23.39 11.81 -8.14
N GLY A 370 22.35 11.60 -8.95
CA GLY A 370 22.43 10.97 -10.26
C GLY A 370 22.48 9.44 -10.22
N LYS A 371 22.48 8.82 -9.03
CA LYS A 371 22.38 7.36 -8.86
C LYS A 371 20.95 6.93 -8.55
N LYS A 372 20.71 5.62 -8.63
CA LYS A 372 19.47 4.95 -8.21
C LYS A 372 19.72 4.06 -7.00
N ILE A 373 18.83 4.08 -6.02
CA ILE A 373 18.83 3.16 -4.88
C ILE A 373 18.02 1.93 -5.29
N ALA A 374 18.68 0.76 -5.24
CA ALA A 374 18.09 -0.55 -5.55
C ALA A 374 17.57 -1.26 -4.29
N THR A 375 18.13 -0.96 -3.12
CA THR A 375 17.69 -1.55 -1.85
C THR A 375 17.89 -0.60 -0.67
N LEU A 376 16.90 -0.53 0.20
CA LEU A 376 16.97 0.14 1.50
C LEU A 376 17.17 -0.90 2.62
N LYS A 377 18.11 -0.62 3.52
CA LYS A 377 18.47 -1.47 4.67
C LYS A 377 18.57 -0.66 5.96
N LEU A 378 18.45 -1.35 7.09
CA LEU A 378 18.82 -0.85 8.40
C LEU A 378 20.01 -1.64 8.95
N TYR A 379 20.83 -0.95 9.72
CA TYR A 379 22.00 -1.49 10.39
C TYR A 379 21.88 -1.26 11.89
N ALA A 380 22.05 -2.32 12.68
CA ALA A 380 22.30 -2.20 14.12
C ALA A 380 23.78 -2.51 14.36
N VAL A 381 24.55 -1.52 14.81
CA VAL A 381 26.01 -1.61 14.96
C VAL A 381 26.38 -2.00 16.38
N GLY A 382 27.23 -3.02 16.56
CA GLY A 382 27.69 -3.49 17.87
C GLY A 382 28.65 -2.52 18.59
N ALA A 383 28.90 -2.74 19.88
CA ALA A 383 29.75 -1.86 20.70
C ALA A 383 31.26 -1.92 20.35
N ASP A 384 31.70 -2.92 19.59
CA ASP A 384 33.09 -3.08 19.13
C ASP A 384 33.45 -2.16 17.94
N GLY A 385 32.45 -1.60 17.26
CA GLY A 385 32.51 -0.27 16.63
C GLY A 385 33.59 0.01 15.57
N SER A 386 34.32 -0.98 15.05
CA SER A 386 35.45 -0.68 14.14
C SER A 386 34.99 -0.17 12.77
N ARG A 387 35.38 1.07 12.42
CA ARG A 387 35.08 1.77 11.15
C ARG A 387 36.20 2.74 10.73
N SER A 388 36.28 3.03 9.42
CA SER A 388 37.14 4.07 8.82
C SER A 388 36.62 5.49 9.04
N LEU A 389 37.51 6.49 9.04
CA LEU A 389 37.22 7.89 9.33
C LEU A 389 36.25 8.55 8.33
N ALA A 390 35.18 9.19 8.84
CA ALA A 390 34.31 10.08 8.10
C ALA A 390 34.80 11.54 8.17
N THR A 391 34.52 12.32 7.12
CA THR A 391 34.77 13.76 7.06
C THR A 391 33.59 14.51 7.70
N GLU A 392 33.89 15.50 8.54
CA GLU A 392 32.89 16.33 9.20
C GLU A 392 32.42 17.47 8.27
N ALA A 393 31.11 17.65 8.15
CA ALA A 393 30.49 18.91 7.78
C ALA A 393 29.83 19.49 9.05
N PRO A 394 30.07 20.76 9.40
CA PRO A 394 29.51 21.33 10.63
C PRO A 394 28.00 21.54 10.51
N LEU A 395 27.23 20.90 11.38
CA LEU A 395 25.82 21.19 11.61
C LEU A 395 25.70 22.42 12.52
N ASN A 396 25.06 23.50 12.05
CA ASN A 396 24.88 24.73 12.83
C ASN A 396 23.44 24.84 13.35
N GLU A 397 23.16 24.23 14.50
CA GLU A 397 21.85 24.30 15.17
C GLU A 397 21.45 25.73 15.57
N ALA A 398 22.41 26.62 15.82
CA ALA A 398 22.14 28.02 16.16
C ALA A 398 21.55 28.84 14.99
N ALA A 399 21.54 28.26 13.77
CA ALA A 399 20.93 28.85 12.59
C ALA A 399 19.47 28.40 12.35
N ALA A 400 18.90 27.50 13.14
CA ALA A 400 17.53 27.02 12.96
C ALA A 400 16.48 28.04 13.45
N VAL A 401 15.42 28.27 12.68
CA VAL A 401 14.26 29.05 13.17
C VAL A 401 13.47 28.23 14.21
N SER A 402 12.77 28.88 15.13
CA SER A 402 11.88 28.21 16.10
C SER A 402 10.43 28.68 15.97
N ASP A 403 9.50 28.07 16.70
CA ASP A 403 8.09 28.49 16.80
C ASP A 403 7.38 28.63 15.44
N VAL A 404 7.62 27.70 14.51
CA VAL A 404 6.98 27.71 13.20
C VAL A 404 5.47 27.54 13.37
N LYS A 405 4.69 28.54 12.94
CA LYS A 405 3.23 28.54 12.92
C LYS A 405 2.74 28.66 11.49
N VAL A 406 1.78 27.81 11.15
CA VAL A 406 1.18 27.76 9.82
C VAL A 406 -0.32 28.00 9.94
N GLU A 407 -0.84 28.98 9.21
CA GLU A 407 -2.24 29.36 9.17
C GLU A 407 -2.75 29.24 7.72
N PRO A 408 -3.34 28.09 7.35
CA PRO A 408 -3.97 27.91 6.04
C PRO A 408 -5.27 28.71 5.92
N GLY A 409 -5.37 29.54 4.88
CA GLY A 409 -6.56 30.32 4.55
C GLY A 409 -7.45 29.61 3.54
N LYS A 410 -8.77 29.82 3.64
CA LYS A 410 -9.77 29.33 2.67
C LYS A 410 -9.68 29.98 1.29
N ASP A 411 -8.88 31.04 1.17
CA ASP A 411 -8.56 31.77 -0.06
C ASP A 411 -7.33 31.20 -0.80
N GLY A 412 -6.77 30.07 -0.33
CA GLY A 412 -5.56 29.47 -0.89
C GLY A 412 -4.26 30.14 -0.40
N ASN A 413 -4.34 31.11 0.51
CA ASN A 413 -3.15 31.74 1.11
C ASN A 413 -2.76 31.02 2.40
N VAL A 414 -1.52 30.52 2.46
CA VAL A 414 -0.93 29.95 3.68
C VAL A 414 0.02 30.96 4.30
N LYS A 415 -0.29 31.41 5.52
CA LYS A 415 0.62 32.27 6.28
C LYS A 415 1.54 31.40 7.12
N VAL A 416 2.84 31.58 6.95
CA VAL A 416 3.87 30.90 7.74
C VAL A 416 4.62 31.96 8.55
N SER A 417 4.79 31.74 9.84
CA SER A 417 5.58 32.61 10.72
C SER A 417 6.48 31.79 11.64
N TRP A 418 7.56 32.39 12.12
CA TRP A 418 8.57 31.74 12.96
C TRP A 418 9.30 32.78 13.84
N THR A 419 10.07 32.31 14.81
CA THR A 419 11.02 33.10 15.58
C THR A 419 12.40 33.00 14.92
N ASN A 420 13.06 34.15 14.71
CA ASN A 420 14.35 34.19 14.04
C ASN A 420 15.49 33.63 14.93
N PRO A 421 16.43 32.87 14.36
CA PRO A 421 17.63 32.38 15.04
C PRO A 421 18.58 33.51 15.43
N GLN A 422 19.57 33.17 16.24
CA GLN A 422 20.68 34.07 16.59
C GLN A 422 21.56 34.41 15.36
N VAL A 423 21.63 33.51 14.38
CA VAL A 423 22.41 33.69 13.14
C VAL A 423 21.50 34.07 11.97
N SER A 424 21.67 35.26 11.39
CA SER A 424 20.80 35.74 10.30
C SER A 424 21.31 35.32 8.91
N GLY A 425 20.48 34.60 8.15
CA GLY A 425 20.70 34.30 6.73
C GLY A 425 19.42 34.47 5.91
N GLU A 426 19.54 34.46 4.58
CA GLU A 426 18.39 34.34 3.66
C GLU A 426 17.65 33.03 3.98
N LYS A 427 16.32 33.10 4.01
CA LYS A 427 15.48 31.95 4.38
C LYS A 427 14.75 31.42 3.18
N THR A 428 14.56 30.11 3.14
CA THR A 428 13.75 29.44 2.14
C THR A 428 12.59 28.76 2.84
N VAL A 429 11.35 29.18 2.54
CA VAL A 429 10.13 28.58 3.07
C VAL A 429 9.48 27.74 1.99
N THR A 430 9.35 26.44 2.21
CA THR A 430 8.69 25.53 1.28
C THR A 430 7.42 24.98 1.91
N VAL A 431 6.27 25.15 1.25
CA VAL A 431 5.00 24.49 1.61
C VAL A 431 4.74 23.43 0.56
N LYS A 432 4.53 22.18 0.98
CA LYS A 432 4.20 21.08 0.08
C LYS A 432 3.07 20.22 0.63
N SER A 433 2.29 19.60 -0.24
CA SER A 433 1.37 18.52 0.15
C SER A 433 2.16 17.32 0.67
N ASP A 434 1.72 16.73 1.77
CA ASP A 434 2.31 15.52 2.34
C ASP A 434 2.08 14.31 1.42
N THR A 435 3.12 13.49 1.28
CA THR A 435 3.07 12.28 0.47
C THR A 435 2.23 11.21 1.15
N GLY A 436 1.10 10.88 0.55
CA GLY A 436 0.06 10.01 1.13
C GLY A 436 -1.27 10.71 1.36
N SER A 437 -1.31 12.04 1.25
CA SER A 437 -2.56 12.82 1.36
C SER A 437 -3.17 13.20 0.01
N TRP A 438 -2.81 12.51 -1.08
CA TRP A 438 -3.40 12.67 -2.43
C TRP A 438 -4.88 12.27 -2.52
N ARG A 439 -5.56 12.09 -1.38
CA ARG A 439 -6.97 11.72 -1.30
C ARG A 439 -7.87 12.72 -2.03
N TYR A 440 -7.40 13.96 -2.26
CA TYR A 440 -8.25 15.07 -2.73
C TYR A 440 -7.69 15.94 -3.86
N ALA A 441 -6.39 15.89 -4.17
CA ALA A 441 -5.75 16.73 -5.19
C ALA A 441 -5.30 15.92 -6.42
N ALA A 442 -5.59 16.41 -7.63
CA ALA A 442 -5.19 15.76 -8.89
C ALA A 442 -3.68 15.73 -9.13
N LYS A 443 -2.89 16.58 -8.44
CA LYS A 443 -1.42 16.67 -8.53
C LYS A 443 -0.85 17.11 -7.17
N PRO A 444 0.39 16.69 -6.82
CA PRO A 444 1.07 17.18 -5.62
C PRO A 444 1.32 18.69 -5.71
N TYR A 445 1.14 19.39 -4.60
CA TYR A 445 1.44 20.82 -4.47
C TYR A 445 2.81 21.01 -3.83
N SER A 446 3.63 21.91 -4.37
CA SER A 446 4.87 22.36 -3.71
C SER A 446 5.23 23.76 -4.19
N GLN A 447 5.46 24.67 -3.25
CA GLN A 447 5.88 26.01 -3.53
C GLN A 447 6.95 26.46 -2.54
N THR A 448 8.00 27.07 -3.07
CA THR A 448 9.14 27.57 -2.31
C THR A 448 9.30 29.07 -2.51
N VAL A 449 9.43 29.82 -1.41
CA VAL A 449 9.64 31.26 -1.41
C VAL A 449 10.90 31.61 -0.64
N ARG A 450 11.71 32.51 -1.21
CA ARG A 450 12.88 33.09 -0.54
C ARG A 450 12.48 34.34 0.22
N VAL A 451 13.00 34.48 1.44
CA VAL A 451 12.65 35.54 2.37
C VAL A 451 13.94 36.17 2.92
N ALA A 452 13.98 37.50 2.95
CA ALA A 452 15.12 38.24 3.47
C ALA A 452 15.40 37.92 4.95
N ALA A 453 16.66 38.07 5.37
CA ALA A 453 17.15 37.58 6.65
C ALA A 453 16.44 38.18 7.89
N ASP A 454 15.94 39.41 7.77
CA ASP A 454 15.23 40.15 8.83
C ASP A 454 13.78 39.70 9.02
N LYS A 455 13.20 38.96 8.07
CA LYS A 455 11.80 38.57 8.12
C LYS A 455 11.59 37.32 8.97
N SER A 456 10.41 37.27 9.57
CA SER A 456 9.94 36.19 10.45
C SER A 456 8.60 35.61 9.99
N LYS A 457 8.14 35.97 8.78
CA LYS A 457 6.88 35.50 8.21
C LYS A 457 6.85 35.62 6.69
N VAL A 458 6.04 34.79 6.05
CA VAL A 458 5.75 34.82 4.62
C VAL A 458 4.30 34.37 4.35
N THR A 459 3.73 34.80 3.24
CA THR A 459 2.46 34.26 2.72
C THR A 459 2.75 33.57 1.40
N ILE A 460 2.29 32.34 1.28
CA ILE A 460 2.43 31.50 0.10
C ILE A 460 1.02 31.32 -0.48
N ALA A 461 0.84 31.75 -1.72
CA ALA A 461 -0.44 31.73 -2.41
C ALA A 461 -0.66 30.39 -3.14
N ASP A 462 -1.85 30.23 -3.70
CA ASP A 462 -2.23 29.11 -4.58
C ASP A 462 -2.11 27.72 -3.93
N ALA A 463 -2.15 27.64 -2.61
CA ALA A 463 -2.20 26.38 -1.89
C ALA A 463 -3.56 25.68 -2.08
N PRO A 464 -3.59 24.32 -2.06
CA PRO A 464 -4.84 23.58 -2.07
C PRO A 464 -5.76 24.01 -0.92
N VAL A 465 -7.07 23.94 -1.16
CA VAL A 465 -8.10 24.20 -0.15
C VAL A 465 -9.04 23.00 0.02
N ASP A 466 -8.46 21.82 0.00
CA ASP A 466 -9.16 20.53 -0.09
C ASP A 466 -8.95 19.63 1.13
N SER A 467 -8.42 20.19 2.23
CA SER A 467 -8.06 19.46 3.45
C SER A 467 -6.89 18.47 3.30
N SER A 468 -6.16 18.50 2.17
CA SER A 468 -4.93 17.72 2.04
C SER A 468 -3.93 18.09 3.13
N ARG A 469 -3.15 17.11 3.60
CA ARG A 469 -2.11 17.38 4.60
C ARG A 469 -0.96 18.14 3.95
N TYR A 470 -0.28 18.98 4.72
CA TYR A 470 0.90 19.71 4.28
C TYR A 470 2.10 19.46 5.18
N VAL A 471 3.27 19.72 4.60
CA VAL A 471 4.55 19.88 5.29
C VAL A 471 5.12 21.25 4.91
N VAL A 472 5.48 22.05 5.92
CA VAL A 472 6.15 23.34 5.76
C VAL A 472 7.57 23.24 6.30
N ASN A 473 8.54 23.59 5.48
CA ASN A 473 9.96 23.64 5.83
C ASN A 473 10.46 25.08 5.79
N VAL A 474 11.12 25.53 6.85
CA VAL A 474 11.83 26.82 6.89
C VAL A 474 13.32 26.55 7.07
N ASP A 475 14.08 26.76 5.99
CA ASP A 475 15.54 26.74 5.97
C ASP A 475 16.10 28.16 6.14
N ASN A 476 17.24 28.30 6.81
CA ASN A 476 17.96 29.56 7.01
C ASN A 476 19.40 29.39 6.52
N ALA A 477 19.61 29.70 5.25
CA ALA A 477 20.92 29.70 4.58
C ALA A 477 21.73 28.40 4.76
N GLY A 478 21.09 27.22 4.67
CA GLY A 478 21.77 25.92 4.76
C GLY A 478 22.03 25.43 6.19
N GLY A 479 21.29 25.95 7.18
CA GLY A 479 21.27 25.44 8.56
C GLY A 479 20.24 24.32 8.76
N THR A 480 20.06 23.85 10.00
CA THR A 480 19.02 22.87 10.34
C THR A 480 17.62 23.41 9.99
N THR A 481 16.87 22.66 9.20
CA THR A 481 15.53 23.05 8.71
C THR A 481 14.47 22.85 9.80
N ALA A 482 13.66 23.87 10.08
CA ALA A 482 12.50 23.74 10.95
C ALA A 482 11.27 23.27 10.15
N THR A 483 10.54 22.29 10.70
CA THR A 483 9.41 21.65 10.01
C THR A 483 8.11 21.82 10.79
N ALA A 484 7.00 22.09 10.10
CA ALA A 484 5.64 22.08 10.66
C ALA A 484 4.69 21.32 9.74
N THR A 485 3.73 20.59 10.31
CA THR A 485 2.73 19.80 9.56
C THR A 485 1.32 20.19 9.97
N GLY A 486 0.34 19.87 9.12
CA GLY A 486 -1.07 20.14 9.38
C GLY A 486 -1.94 19.81 8.17
N ALA A 487 -3.14 20.37 8.10
CA ALA A 487 -4.05 20.22 6.97
C ALA A 487 -4.36 21.59 6.35
N PHE A 488 -4.40 21.67 5.02
CA PHE A 488 -4.84 22.89 4.34
C PHE A 488 -6.27 23.24 4.74
N ALA A 489 -6.66 24.50 4.51
CA ALA A 489 -8.05 24.89 4.75
C ALA A 489 -8.98 24.06 3.87
N ASP A 490 -10.16 23.71 4.35
CA ASP A 490 -11.19 23.09 3.51
C ASP A 490 -12.17 24.15 3.02
N ALA A 491 -12.13 24.43 1.72
CA ALA A 491 -13.04 25.29 0.98
C ALA A 491 -13.55 24.63 -0.32
N ALA A 492 -13.24 23.35 -0.55
CA ALA A 492 -13.58 22.65 -1.78
C ALA A 492 -15.09 22.31 -1.86
N ILE A 493 -15.72 22.78 -2.93
CA ILE A 493 -17.14 22.58 -3.23
C ILE A 493 -17.26 22.34 -4.74
N GLU A 494 -17.92 21.26 -5.14
CA GLU A 494 -18.10 20.89 -6.55
C GLU A 494 -19.57 20.60 -6.88
N PRO A 495 -20.07 20.98 -8.06
CA PRO A 495 -21.38 20.51 -8.52
C PRO A 495 -21.39 18.98 -8.59
N TYR A 496 -22.44 18.37 -8.05
CA TYR A 496 -22.63 16.94 -8.23
C TYR A 496 -22.91 16.66 -9.72
N PRO A 497 -22.28 15.65 -10.34
CA PRO A 497 -22.36 15.45 -11.79
C PRO A 497 -23.80 15.19 -12.24
N ALA A 498 -24.27 15.93 -13.25
CA ALA A 498 -25.63 15.77 -13.77
C ALA A 498 -25.89 14.35 -14.31
N CYS A 499 -24.86 13.69 -14.87
CA CYS A 499 -24.93 12.30 -15.33
C CYS A 499 -25.10 11.28 -14.19
N SER A 500 -24.81 11.68 -12.94
CA SER A 500 -24.99 10.85 -11.74
C SER A 500 -26.37 11.04 -11.11
N VAL A 501 -27.24 11.83 -11.73
CA VAL A 501 -28.62 12.09 -11.31
C VAL A 501 -29.58 11.54 -12.37
N ILE A 502 -30.43 10.59 -11.99
CA ILE A 502 -31.48 10.07 -12.85
C ILE A 502 -32.82 10.61 -12.35
N TRP A 503 -33.54 11.31 -13.22
CA TRP A 503 -34.92 11.74 -12.97
C TRP A 503 -35.87 11.12 -13.99
N ASN A 504 -36.92 10.45 -13.50
CA ASN A 504 -37.93 9.80 -14.32
C ASN A 504 -39.33 10.45 -14.25
N GLY A 505 -39.42 11.71 -13.82
CA GLY A 505 -40.69 12.42 -13.60
C GLY A 505 -41.13 12.39 -12.13
N ASP A 506 -41.11 11.22 -11.50
CA ASP A 506 -41.64 11.03 -10.14
C ASP A 506 -40.57 10.80 -9.06
N ASN A 507 -39.38 10.31 -9.45
CA ASN A 507 -38.30 9.98 -8.53
C ASN A 507 -36.94 10.51 -9.01
N VAL A 508 -36.10 10.91 -8.05
CA VAL A 508 -34.71 11.25 -8.29
C VAL A 508 -33.82 10.19 -7.66
N THR A 509 -33.01 9.53 -8.47
CA THR A 509 -32.00 8.56 -8.04
C THR A 509 -30.62 9.17 -8.18
N LEU A 510 -29.81 9.10 -7.11
CA LEU A 510 -28.42 9.54 -7.10
C LEU A 510 -27.51 8.32 -7.16
N ALA A 511 -26.47 8.38 -7.99
CA ALA A 511 -25.40 7.39 -7.91
C ALA A 511 -24.79 7.43 -6.49
N ARG A 512 -24.48 6.26 -5.93
CA ARG A 512 -23.86 6.19 -4.61
C ARG A 512 -22.53 6.95 -4.65
N PRO A 513 -22.35 8.01 -3.85
CA PRO A 513 -21.08 8.72 -3.83
C PRO A 513 -19.98 7.87 -3.19
N GLU A 514 -18.73 8.12 -3.56
CA GLU A 514 -17.59 7.55 -2.84
C GLU A 514 -17.58 8.07 -1.40
N THR A 515 -17.18 7.22 -0.45
CA THR A 515 -17.28 7.49 1.01
C THR A 515 -16.44 8.68 1.48
N GLN A 516 -15.54 9.18 0.64
CA GLN A 516 -14.61 10.27 0.93
C GLN A 516 -15.21 11.67 0.68
N ASP A 517 -16.49 11.74 0.29
CA ASP A 517 -17.07 12.94 -0.31
C ASP A 517 -18.25 13.56 0.43
N TRP A 518 -18.81 12.86 1.41
CA TRP A 518 -20.09 13.24 2.03
C TRP A 518 -19.98 13.17 3.54
N ARG A 519 -20.06 14.35 4.17
CA ARG A 519 -20.42 14.43 5.59
C ARG A 519 -21.92 14.71 5.76
N TYR A 520 -22.53 15.47 4.85
CA TYR A 520 -23.96 15.82 4.83
C TYR A 520 -24.48 16.00 3.40
N LEU A 521 -25.70 15.53 3.10
CA LEU A 521 -26.44 15.86 1.87
C LEU A 521 -27.43 16.98 2.16
N TYR A 522 -27.39 18.04 1.34
CA TYR A 522 -28.39 19.12 1.38
C TYR A 522 -29.05 19.23 0.02
N MET A 523 -30.39 19.14 0.00
CA MET A 523 -31.18 19.34 -1.21
C MET A 523 -31.97 20.63 -1.06
N THR A 524 -31.82 21.54 -2.03
CA THR A 524 -32.52 22.82 -2.03
C THR A 524 -33.53 22.84 -3.16
N GLU A 525 -34.79 23.04 -2.80
CA GLU A 525 -35.88 23.10 -3.77
C GLU A 525 -36.25 24.56 -4.05
N LYS A 526 -36.31 24.93 -5.32
CA LYS A 526 -36.72 26.27 -5.78
C LYS A 526 -37.91 26.17 -6.70
N TRP A 527 -38.97 26.86 -6.33
CA TRP A 527 -40.21 26.89 -7.10
C TRP A 527 -40.49 28.31 -7.56
N ILE A 528 -40.94 28.44 -8.81
CA ILE A 528 -41.51 29.69 -9.32
C ILE A 528 -43.01 29.49 -9.33
N GLY A 529 -43.73 30.20 -8.46
CA GLY A 529 -45.20 30.17 -8.47
C GLY A 529 -45.75 30.59 -9.85
N GLU A 530 -46.97 30.16 -10.17
CA GLU A 530 -47.63 30.34 -11.50
C GLU A 530 -47.60 31.79 -12.03
N ASN A 531 -47.39 32.78 -11.15
CA ASN A 531 -47.36 34.20 -11.47
C ASN A 531 -45.94 34.73 -11.79
N GLY A 532 -44.93 33.86 -11.86
CA GLY A 532 -43.55 34.20 -12.25
C GLY A 532 -42.75 35.02 -11.23
N LYS A 533 -43.31 35.33 -10.05
CA LYS A 533 -42.76 36.36 -9.13
C LYS A 533 -42.36 35.89 -7.73
N GLN A 534 -42.78 34.72 -7.27
CA GLN A 534 -42.43 34.23 -5.93
C GLN A 534 -41.48 33.04 -6.02
N GLN A 535 -40.28 33.21 -5.45
CA GLN A 535 -39.31 32.15 -5.21
C GLN A 535 -39.33 31.83 -3.71
N GLN A 536 -39.64 30.58 -3.36
CA GLN A 536 -39.36 30.03 -2.02
C GLN A 536 -38.19 29.06 -2.12
N GLU A 537 -37.34 29.05 -1.09
CA GLU A 537 -36.16 28.21 -0.98
C GLU A 537 -36.28 27.39 0.32
N ASN A 538 -36.42 26.06 0.18
CA ASN A 538 -36.48 25.14 1.32
C ASN A 538 -35.27 24.20 1.28
N GLN A 539 -34.57 24.08 2.40
CA GLN A 539 -33.48 23.13 2.59
C GLN A 539 -34.06 21.83 3.17
N LEU A 540 -33.97 20.74 2.41
CA LEU A 540 -34.50 19.43 2.77
C LEU A 540 -33.39 18.61 3.46
N GLY A 541 -33.68 18.14 4.68
CA GLY A 541 -32.87 17.14 5.40
C GLY A 541 -33.20 15.71 4.95
N ALA A 542 -32.35 14.74 5.30
CA ALA A 542 -32.29 13.38 4.74
C ALA A 542 -33.53 12.46 4.94
N SER A 543 -34.65 12.95 5.46
CA SER A 543 -35.85 12.13 5.65
C SER A 543 -37.14 12.95 5.55
N TYR A 544 -37.63 13.12 4.31
CA TYR A 544 -39.02 13.54 4.05
C TYR A 544 -39.55 12.89 2.76
N THR A 545 -40.83 12.51 2.77
CA THR A 545 -41.58 12.02 1.61
C THR A 545 -42.77 12.95 1.37
N TYR A 546 -42.89 13.53 0.18
CA TYR A 546 -44.13 14.17 -0.27
C TYR A 546 -44.34 13.94 -1.76
N SER A 547 -45.60 13.71 -2.14
CA SER A 547 -46.05 13.55 -3.52
C SER A 547 -46.75 14.84 -3.97
N GLN A 548 -46.20 15.51 -4.98
CA GLN A 548 -46.91 16.14 -6.12
C GLN A 548 -45.97 17.06 -6.93
N ASN A 549 -45.95 16.84 -8.25
CA ASN A 549 -45.41 17.68 -9.35
C ASN A 549 -44.42 18.80 -8.98
N THR A 550 -43.15 18.42 -8.76
CA THR A 550 -42.02 19.34 -8.60
C THR A 550 -41.33 19.67 -9.94
N PRO A 551 -41.09 20.96 -10.31
CA PRO A 551 -40.07 21.41 -11.23
C PRO A 551 -38.69 20.76 -11.02
N PRO A 552 -37.79 20.85 -12.02
CA PRO A 552 -36.43 20.33 -11.91
C PRO A 552 -35.72 20.76 -10.64
N ILE A 553 -35.14 19.78 -9.95
CA ILE A 553 -34.05 20.03 -8.99
C ILE A 553 -32.97 20.81 -9.75
N THR A 554 -32.75 22.06 -9.37
CA THR A 554 -31.91 23.00 -10.14
C THR A 554 -30.43 22.96 -9.74
N GLY A 555 -30.03 22.03 -8.87
CA GLY A 555 -28.62 21.68 -8.62
C GLY A 555 -28.42 20.88 -7.33
N ILE A 556 -27.50 19.91 -7.36
CA ILE A 556 -26.97 19.22 -6.17
C ILE A 556 -25.50 19.63 -6.05
N ILE A 557 -25.08 20.03 -4.86
CA ILE A 557 -23.71 20.46 -4.59
C ILE A 557 -23.06 19.41 -3.67
N ARG A 558 -21.90 18.90 -4.09
CA ARG A 558 -20.99 18.08 -3.27
C ARG A 558 -20.12 19.03 -2.45
N GLY A 559 -20.05 18.84 -1.14
CA GLY A 559 -19.28 19.71 -0.25
C GLY A 559 -18.65 18.95 0.91
N ARG A 560 -17.38 19.27 1.19
CA ARG A 560 -16.63 18.78 2.37
C ARG A 560 -16.66 19.79 3.54
N THR A 561 -17.15 21.00 3.25
CA THR A 561 -17.30 22.11 4.21
C THR A 561 -18.69 22.18 4.85
N THR A 562 -18.82 22.93 5.95
CA THR A 562 -20.12 23.39 6.47
C THR A 562 -20.55 24.67 5.73
N PRO A 563 -21.61 24.67 4.89
CA PRO A 563 -21.96 25.84 4.12
C PRO A 563 -22.90 26.77 4.90
N ALA A 564 -22.47 28.02 5.07
CA ALA A 564 -23.30 29.12 4.60
C ALA A 564 -23.18 29.09 3.06
N SER A 565 -24.24 28.67 2.37
CA SER A 565 -24.23 28.11 1.01
C SER A 565 -23.87 29.10 -0.11
N TYR A 566 -23.04 28.64 -1.06
CA TYR A 566 -22.84 29.27 -2.36
C TYR A 566 -24.00 28.86 -3.29
N THR A 567 -25.06 29.67 -3.35
CA THR A 567 -26.24 29.39 -4.20
C THR A 567 -26.04 30.02 -5.59
N ARG A 568 -25.83 29.20 -6.63
CA ARG A 568 -25.74 29.68 -8.03
C ARG A 568 -27.08 29.51 -8.75
N SER A 569 -27.74 30.62 -9.09
CA SER A 569 -28.94 30.60 -9.93
C SER A 569 -28.57 30.38 -11.40
N ILE A 570 -29.03 29.29 -12.01
CA ILE A 570 -28.87 29.04 -13.45
C ILE A 570 -30.17 29.51 -14.14
N PRO A 571 -30.11 30.44 -15.11
CA PRO A 571 -31.29 30.91 -15.82
C PRO A 571 -31.89 29.80 -16.70
N ARG A 572 -33.22 29.82 -16.83
CA ARG A 572 -34.00 28.92 -17.68
C ARG A 572 -33.51 29.06 -19.13
N GLN A 573 -33.00 27.98 -19.73
CA GLN A 573 -32.86 27.94 -21.18
C GLN A 573 -34.27 27.92 -21.78
N SER A 574 -34.51 28.85 -22.71
CA SER A 574 -35.77 29.06 -23.43
C SER A 574 -36.13 27.90 -24.35
#